data_AF-A0A849C4Q2-F1
#
_entry.id   AF-A0A849C4Q2-F1
#
_cell.length_a   1.000
_cell.length_b   1.000
_cell.length_c   1.000
_cell.angle_alpha   90.00
_cell.angle_beta   90.00
_cell.angle_gamma   90.00
#
_symmetry.space_group_name_H-M   'P 1'
#
loop_
_entity.id
_entity.type
_entity.pdbx_description
1 polymer ?
#
loop_
_entity_poly.entity_id
_entity_poly.type
_entity_poly.pdbx_seq_one_letter_code
_entity_poly.pdbx_strand_id
1 'polypeptide(L)'
;MRWAVAKKDEGGALLCRLGQDGRPAGPVVRESSFVEAVRSRPEVERWVWRSTAELYRQLLAAGVRVERCYDVEVAESLLIGHEEGQSGQARSLAAAWARVHHLPVPPDAPARAAETQPSLFESGPVPLPPGTDEFTALLEVYAGQVARTAQTEYPERMRLLLAAESAGMLVATEMSRAGIPWRADVHWLLLETMLGERISGGEPRRMAELAEEVSRAFGARVRPDLPQDIIRAFGRVGISLSSTRKWELQEIDHPAVAPLLAYKSLYRLYTAHGWSWLEQWVHDGRFRPEYQPGGTVTGRWTTNGGGALQIPKVVRQAIRADPGWRLVVADADQMEPRVLAAISRDPGLMEVAGRGEDLYADLAARAFGGDRAQAKIALLGAIYGQTSGDALTHMAELRRRYPAAVAYVDDAARAGEEGRLVRTWFGRTCTPATSSDQEGHQEEPSGRYGSTPAARARGRFTRNFVVQGSAADWTLLVLAGLRHALASAGLRAELVFFQHDEVIVHCPAEEATVVAEAIATAAESAGRIAFGPTPVRFPFTTAVVECYGDAK
;
A
#
# COMPACT_ATOMS: atom_id res chain seq x y z
N MET A 1 7.60 28.18 6.27
CA MET A 1 6.52 29.06 5.73
C MET A 1 5.60 28.25 4.82
N ARG A 2 4.27 28.40 4.92
CA ARG A 2 3.27 27.68 4.10
C ARG A 2 2.67 28.57 3.02
N TRP A 3 2.41 28.02 1.85
CA TRP A 3 1.77 28.73 0.73
C TRP A 3 0.69 27.89 0.06
N ALA A 4 -0.47 28.48 -0.17
CA ALA A 4 -1.48 27.91 -1.08
C ALA A 4 -1.12 28.25 -2.53
N VAL A 5 -1.38 27.32 -3.43
CA VAL A 5 -1.29 27.55 -4.89
C VAL A 5 -2.42 26.84 -5.63
N ALA A 6 -3.04 27.55 -6.58
CA ALA A 6 -3.94 26.95 -7.58
C ALA A 6 -3.50 27.39 -8.99
N LYS A 7 -3.64 26.48 -9.94
CA LYS A 7 -3.37 26.73 -11.36
C LYS A 7 -4.57 27.44 -12.01
N LYS A 8 -4.30 28.30 -12.99
CA LYS A 8 -5.31 28.90 -13.88
C LYS A 8 -5.27 28.24 -15.26
N ASP A 9 -6.37 28.29 -15.99
CA ASP A 9 -6.52 27.68 -17.32
C ASP A 9 -5.46 28.13 -18.33
N GLU A 10 -5.02 29.38 -18.27
CA GLU A 10 -3.97 29.95 -19.14
C GLU A 10 -2.53 29.57 -18.73
N GLY A 11 -2.35 28.63 -17.80
CA GLY A 11 -1.03 28.20 -17.30
C GLY A 11 -0.44 29.05 -16.17
N GLY A 12 -1.12 30.15 -15.80
CA GLY A 12 -0.77 30.98 -14.64
C GLY A 12 -1.11 30.33 -13.29
N ALA A 13 -0.84 31.05 -12.20
CA ALA A 13 -1.14 30.59 -10.84
C ALA A 13 -1.60 31.72 -9.91
N LEU A 14 -2.41 31.34 -8.93
CA LEU A 14 -2.78 32.16 -7.77
C LEU A 14 -2.06 31.61 -6.55
N LEU A 15 -1.43 32.49 -5.77
CA LEU A 15 -0.65 32.12 -4.59
C LEU A 15 -1.04 32.96 -3.39
N CYS A 16 -1.03 32.38 -2.20
CA CYS A 16 -1.25 33.12 -0.96
C CYS A 16 -0.43 32.51 0.17
N ARG A 17 0.26 33.37 0.93
CA ARG A 17 0.93 32.96 2.16
C ARG A 17 -0.10 32.57 3.20
N LEU A 18 0.12 31.45 3.89
CA LEU A 18 -0.79 30.93 4.91
C LEU A 18 -0.21 31.07 6.31
N GLY A 19 -1.09 31.40 7.27
CA GLY A 19 -0.81 31.40 8.69
C GLY A 19 -0.74 29.98 9.27
N GLN A 20 -0.38 29.88 10.56
CA GLN A 20 -0.39 28.59 11.27
C GLN A 20 -1.81 28.04 11.46
N ASP A 21 -2.80 28.91 11.53
CA ASP A 21 -4.24 28.63 11.59
C ASP A 21 -4.84 28.24 10.23
N GLY A 22 -4.02 28.20 9.18
CA GLY A 22 -4.42 27.86 7.82
C GLY A 22 -5.10 29.00 7.06
N ARG A 23 -5.25 30.19 7.66
CA ARG A 23 -5.90 31.34 7.01
C ARG A 23 -4.89 32.14 6.16
N PRO A 24 -5.37 32.91 5.16
CA PRO A 24 -4.55 33.87 4.43
C PRO A 24 -3.80 34.83 5.35
N ALA A 25 -2.47 34.87 5.23
CA ALA A 25 -1.57 35.73 6.01
C ALA A 25 -0.88 36.79 5.13
N GLY A 26 -1.43 37.07 3.95
CA GLY A 26 -0.91 38.03 2.98
C GLY A 26 -1.83 38.17 1.77
N PRO A 27 -1.53 39.12 0.86
CA PRO A 27 -2.33 39.30 -0.35
C PRO A 27 -2.22 38.10 -1.29
N VAL A 28 -3.23 37.92 -2.13
CA VAL A 28 -3.19 36.96 -3.24
C VAL A 28 -2.26 37.49 -4.33
N VAL A 29 -1.25 36.70 -4.68
CA VAL A 29 -0.28 36.99 -5.75
C VAL A 29 -0.71 36.25 -7.01
N ARG A 30 -0.63 36.93 -8.16
CA ARG A 30 -0.92 36.35 -9.48
C ARG A 30 0.39 36.18 -10.24
N GLU A 31 0.62 35.00 -10.76
CA GLU A 31 1.81 34.65 -11.54
C GLU A 31 1.41 34.16 -12.93
N SER A 32 2.21 34.48 -13.95
CA SER A 32 1.95 34.07 -15.33
C SER A 32 2.28 32.60 -15.61
N SER A 33 3.06 31.95 -14.74
CA SER A 33 3.45 30.55 -14.85
C SER A 33 3.39 29.85 -13.50
N PHE A 34 2.62 28.78 -13.42
CA PHE A 34 2.56 27.90 -12.24
C PHE A 34 3.92 27.29 -11.91
N VAL A 35 4.66 26.81 -12.91
CA VAL A 35 5.97 26.18 -12.72
C VAL A 35 6.99 27.17 -12.17
N GLU A 36 7.11 28.36 -12.78
CA GLU A 36 8.07 29.37 -12.30
C GLU A 36 7.66 29.94 -10.94
N ALA A 37 6.36 30.03 -10.66
CA ALA A 37 5.87 30.47 -9.35
C ALA A 37 6.36 29.56 -8.21
N VAL A 38 6.37 28.24 -8.45
CA VAL A 38 6.88 27.26 -7.48
C VAL A 38 8.40 27.25 -7.46
N ARG A 39 9.06 27.23 -8.63
CA ARG A 39 10.53 27.18 -8.76
C ARG A 39 11.22 28.37 -8.10
N SER A 40 10.66 29.56 -8.25
CA SER A 40 11.23 30.82 -7.72
C SER A 40 11.13 30.98 -6.21
N ARG A 41 10.47 30.05 -5.50
CA ARG A 41 10.22 30.13 -4.05
C ARG A 41 10.75 28.91 -3.28
N PRO A 42 12.06 28.65 -3.28
CA PRO A 42 12.65 27.52 -2.55
C PRO A 42 12.49 27.61 -1.03
N GLU A 43 12.17 28.80 -0.49
CA GLU A 43 11.90 29.02 0.94
C GLU A 43 10.54 28.51 1.43
N VAL A 44 9.66 28.05 0.53
CA VAL A 44 8.39 27.43 0.91
C VAL A 44 8.63 26.05 1.50
N GLU A 45 8.40 25.92 2.81
CA GLU A 45 8.51 24.64 3.52
C GLU A 45 7.38 23.66 3.21
N ARG A 46 6.19 24.16 2.85
CA ARG A 46 5.03 23.32 2.51
C ARG A 46 4.08 24.04 1.57
N TRP A 47 3.84 23.42 0.43
CA TRP A 47 2.82 23.83 -0.53
C TRP A 47 1.45 23.25 -0.16
N VAL A 48 0.39 24.02 -0.28
CA VAL A 48 -1.00 23.58 -0.09
C VAL A 48 -1.70 23.70 -1.44
N TRP A 49 -2.29 22.61 -1.91
CA TRP A 49 -2.95 22.58 -3.21
C TRP A 49 -4.09 21.56 -3.23
N ARG A 50 -4.87 21.58 -4.31
CA ARG A 50 -6.01 20.69 -4.49
C ARG A 50 -5.61 19.20 -4.50
N SER A 51 -4.82 18.81 -5.51
CA SER A 51 -4.45 17.42 -5.76
C SER A 51 -3.01 17.31 -6.23
N THR A 52 -2.21 16.54 -5.49
CA THR A 52 -0.79 16.27 -5.77
C THR A 52 -0.65 15.48 -7.07
N ALA A 53 -1.48 14.47 -7.27
CA ALA A 53 -1.43 13.63 -8.46
C ALA A 53 -1.60 14.47 -9.74
N GLU A 54 -2.38 15.54 -9.72
CA GLU A 54 -2.59 16.40 -10.88
C GLU A 54 -1.50 17.47 -11.03
N LEU A 55 -1.24 18.22 -9.97
CA LEU A 55 -0.39 19.41 -10.04
C LEU A 55 1.10 19.05 -10.01
N TYR A 56 1.48 18.04 -9.23
CA TYR A 56 2.89 17.71 -9.06
C TYR A 56 3.48 17.01 -10.28
N ARG A 57 2.68 16.26 -11.06
CA ARG A 57 3.13 15.70 -12.34
C ARG A 57 3.67 16.76 -13.29
N GLN A 58 3.01 17.92 -13.38
CA GLN A 58 3.44 19.04 -14.23
C GLN A 58 4.75 19.66 -13.72
N LEU A 59 4.87 19.85 -12.40
CA LEU A 59 6.09 20.38 -11.78
C LEU A 59 7.28 19.44 -12.02
N LEU A 60 7.09 18.14 -11.79
CA LEU A 60 8.10 17.13 -12.06
C LEU A 60 8.49 17.14 -13.54
N ALA A 61 7.53 17.16 -14.47
CA ALA A 61 7.81 17.25 -15.91
C ALA A 61 8.73 18.43 -16.26
N ALA A 62 8.60 19.54 -15.53
CA ALA A 62 9.46 20.72 -15.66
C ALA A 62 10.72 20.71 -14.76
N GLY A 63 11.06 19.58 -14.13
CA GLY A 63 12.23 19.43 -13.27
C GLY A 63 12.13 20.11 -11.90
N VAL A 64 10.92 20.49 -11.47
CA VAL A 64 10.68 21.13 -10.17
C VAL A 64 10.22 20.08 -9.16
N ARG A 65 11.07 19.82 -8.16
CA ARG A 65 10.79 18.89 -7.07
C ARG A 65 10.31 19.66 -5.84
N VAL A 66 9.21 19.22 -5.24
CA VAL A 66 8.60 19.88 -4.06
C VAL A 66 8.91 19.09 -2.81
N GLU A 67 9.56 19.70 -1.81
CA GLU A 67 9.95 18.94 -0.61
C GLU A 67 8.74 18.42 0.17
N ARG A 68 7.75 19.29 0.46
CA ARG A 68 6.55 18.92 1.23
C ARG A 68 5.32 19.59 0.65
N CYS A 69 4.21 18.87 0.68
CA CYS A 69 2.91 19.39 0.32
C CYS A 69 1.86 19.10 1.41
N TYR A 70 0.69 19.69 1.24
CA TYR A 70 -0.55 19.32 1.88
C TYR A 70 -1.58 19.18 0.76
N ASP A 71 -2.08 17.97 0.59
CA ASP A 71 -3.08 17.63 -0.40
C ASP A 71 -4.47 17.67 0.27
N VAL A 72 -5.29 18.66 -0.10
CA VAL A 72 -6.56 18.88 0.60
C VAL A 72 -7.59 17.78 0.32
N GLU A 73 -7.57 17.16 -0.86
CA GLU A 73 -8.51 16.08 -1.19
C GLU A 73 -8.15 14.80 -0.42
N VAL A 74 -6.86 14.49 -0.32
CA VAL A 74 -6.38 13.36 0.49
C VAL A 74 -6.62 13.59 1.98
N ALA A 75 -6.38 14.81 2.46
CA ALA A 75 -6.65 15.18 3.84
C ALA A 75 -8.14 15.08 4.18
N GLU A 76 -9.02 15.49 3.26
CA GLU A 76 -10.47 15.41 3.44
C GLU A 76 -10.92 13.96 3.67
N SER A 77 -10.38 13.03 2.90
CA SER A 77 -10.68 11.60 3.03
C SER A 77 -10.42 11.06 4.44
N LEU A 78 -9.35 11.52 5.09
CA LEU A 78 -8.96 11.10 6.43
C LEU A 78 -9.81 11.76 7.50
N LEU A 79 -10.10 13.06 7.34
CA LEU A 79 -10.90 13.83 8.29
C LEU A 79 -12.38 13.42 8.30
N ILE A 80 -12.98 13.14 7.14
CA ILE A 80 -14.34 12.57 7.07
C ILE A 80 -14.38 11.24 7.83
N GLY A 81 -13.40 10.36 7.58
CA GLY A 81 -13.29 9.08 8.29
C GLY A 81 -13.17 9.29 9.80
N HIS A 82 -12.45 10.32 10.24
CA HIS A 82 -12.29 10.62 11.66
C HIS A 82 -13.59 11.10 12.33
N GLU A 83 -14.30 12.02 11.71
CA GLU A 83 -15.45 12.73 12.29
C GLU A 83 -16.76 11.98 12.12
N GLU A 84 -17.02 11.50 10.90
CA GLU A 84 -18.31 10.90 10.54
C GLU A 84 -18.29 9.37 10.71
N GLY A 85 -17.11 8.78 10.86
CA GLY A 85 -16.96 7.33 10.92
C GLY A 85 -17.25 6.65 9.58
N GLN A 86 -17.19 7.37 8.47
CA GLN A 86 -17.54 6.90 7.13
C GLN A 86 -16.35 6.99 6.17
N SER A 87 -16.24 6.04 5.24
CA SER A 87 -15.18 5.98 4.22
C SER A 87 -15.81 5.96 2.84
N GLY A 88 -15.06 6.38 1.83
CA GLY A 88 -15.53 6.36 0.44
C GLY A 88 -16.56 7.46 0.13
N GLN A 89 -16.76 8.42 1.03
CA GLN A 89 -17.46 9.66 0.68
C GLN A 89 -16.63 10.48 -0.31
N ALA A 90 -17.33 11.32 -1.07
CA ALA A 90 -16.71 12.29 -1.96
C ALA A 90 -15.78 13.24 -1.18
N ARG A 91 -14.55 13.37 -1.69
CA ARG A 91 -13.41 14.07 -1.08
C ARG A 91 -12.81 15.14 -1.98
N SER A 92 -13.30 15.32 -3.21
CA SER A 92 -12.88 16.40 -4.11
C SER A 92 -12.99 17.76 -3.43
N LEU A 93 -12.26 18.76 -3.93
CA LEU A 93 -12.36 20.12 -3.38
C LEU A 93 -13.80 20.64 -3.37
N ALA A 94 -14.58 20.34 -4.40
CA ALA A 94 -15.99 20.72 -4.47
C ALA A 94 -16.84 20.02 -3.39
N ALA A 95 -16.59 18.73 -3.13
CA ALA A 95 -17.23 17.99 -2.06
C ALA A 95 -16.86 18.53 -0.66
N ALA A 96 -15.57 18.77 -0.44
CA ALA A 96 -15.06 19.35 0.81
C ALA A 96 -15.65 20.75 1.07
N TRP A 97 -15.67 21.60 0.04
CA TRP A 97 -16.25 22.94 0.14
C TRP A 97 -17.75 22.90 0.41
N ALA A 98 -18.51 22.06 -0.31
CA ALA A 98 -19.94 21.89 -0.07
C ALA A 98 -20.22 21.45 1.38
N ARG A 99 -19.41 20.54 1.94
CA ARG A 99 -19.53 20.08 3.33
C ARG A 99 -19.29 21.21 4.34
N VAL A 100 -18.29 22.05 4.12
CA VAL A 100 -18.01 23.23 4.98
C VAL A 100 -19.18 24.21 4.98
N HIS A 101 -19.89 24.34 3.86
CA HIS A 101 -21.04 25.24 3.71
C HIS A 101 -22.41 24.58 3.97
N HIS A 102 -22.43 23.33 4.45
CA HIS A 102 -23.66 22.55 4.68
C HIS A 102 -24.57 22.43 3.43
N LEU A 103 -23.96 22.32 2.25
CA LEU A 103 -24.62 22.15 0.97
C LEU A 103 -24.65 20.67 0.55
N PRO A 104 -25.49 20.28 -0.43
CA PRO A 104 -25.44 18.94 -1.02
C PRO A 104 -24.05 18.62 -1.56
N VAL A 105 -23.48 17.49 -1.13
CA VAL A 105 -22.13 17.06 -1.49
C VAL A 105 -22.15 16.45 -2.91
N PRO A 106 -21.47 17.04 -3.91
CA PRO A 106 -21.36 16.44 -5.23
C PRO A 106 -20.56 15.13 -5.19
N PRO A 107 -20.86 14.15 -6.05
CA PRO A 107 -20.04 12.95 -6.17
C PRO A 107 -18.66 13.30 -6.74
N ASP A 108 -17.65 12.52 -6.38
CA ASP A 108 -16.33 12.63 -7.00
C ASP A 108 -16.38 12.13 -8.46
N ALA A 109 -15.45 12.63 -9.27
CA ALA A 109 -15.22 12.09 -10.59
C ALA A 109 -14.80 10.60 -10.48
N PRO A 110 -15.22 9.75 -11.42
CA PRO A 110 -14.79 8.35 -11.43
C PRO A 110 -13.26 8.27 -11.44
N ALA A 111 -12.71 7.30 -10.69
CA ALA A 111 -11.28 7.08 -10.65
C ALA A 111 -10.76 6.87 -12.07
N ARG A 112 -9.76 7.67 -12.47
CA ARG A 112 -9.13 7.55 -13.78
C ARG A 112 -8.55 6.14 -13.90
N ALA A 113 -8.88 5.40 -14.97
CA ALA A 113 -8.19 4.15 -15.26
C ALA A 113 -6.71 4.44 -15.53
N ALA A 114 -5.81 3.54 -15.18
CA ALA A 114 -4.40 3.67 -15.56
C ALA A 114 -4.32 3.62 -17.09
N GLU A 115 -4.19 4.80 -17.68
CA GLU A 115 -4.23 5.02 -19.11
C GLU A 115 -2.80 5.03 -19.64
N THR A 116 -2.45 4.03 -20.45
CA THR A 116 -1.22 4.07 -21.26
C THR A 116 -1.41 4.86 -22.55
N GLN A 117 -2.66 5.25 -22.87
CA GLN A 117 -3.02 6.15 -23.96
C GLN A 117 -3.97 7.26 -23.46
N PRO A 118 -3.78 8.52 -23.91
CA PRO A 118 -4.65 9.62 -23.49
C PRO A 118 -6.09 9.38 -23.95
N SER A 119 -7.03 9.36 -23.00
CA SER A 119 -8.46 9.39 -23.33
C SER A 119 -8.81 10.68 -24.08
N LEU A 120 -9.56 10.55 -25.17
CA LEU A 120 -10.13 11.68 -25.92
C LEU A 120 -11.11 12.52 -25.09
N PHE A 121 -11.57 11.99 -23.96
CA PHE A 121 -12.47 12.63 -23.00
C PHE A 121 -11.87 12.56 -21.60
N GLU A 122 -10.89 13.40 -21.32
CA GLU A 122 -10.45 13.61 -19.93
C GLU A 122 -11.59 14.32 -19.17
N SER A 123 -12.11 13.65 -18.14
CA SER A 123 -13.03 14.31 -17.21
C SER A 123 -12.23 15.33 -16.41
N GLY A 124 -12.55 16.62 -16.59
CA GLY A 124 -11.99 17.70 -15.78
C GLY A 124 -12.36 17.55 -14.29
N PRO A 125 -11.80 18.40 -13.42
CA PRO A 125 -12.15 18.39 -12.00
C PRO A 125 -13.66 18.58 -11.81
N VAL A 126 -14.19 18.00 -10.73
CA VAL A 126 -15.60 18.17 -10.36
C VAL A 126 -15.90 19.68 -10.25
N PRO A 127 -16.92 20.19 -10.97
CA PRO A 127 -17.19 21.62 -10.98
C PRO A 127 -17.59 22.11 -9.59
N LEU A 128 -17.05 23.28 -9.22
CA LEU A 128 -17.43 23.96 -7.99
C LEU A 128 -18.86 24.54 -8.10
N PRO A 129 -19.57 24.69 -6.97
CA PRO A 129 -20.86 25.37 -6.96
C PRO A 129 -20.79 26.79 -7.57
N PRO A 130 -21.87 27.29 -8.22
CA PRO A 130 -21.87 28.58 -8.88
C PRO A 130 -21.44 29.73 -7.96
N GLY A 131 -20.58 30.62 -8.47
CA GLY A 131 -20.11 31.80 -7.73
C GLY A 131 -18.87 31.60 -6.86
N THR A 132 -18.27 30.40 -6.88
CA THR A 132 -17.04 30.09 -6.14
C THR A 132 -15.90 29.75 -7.09
N ASP A 133 -14.74 30.39 -6.93
CA ASP A 133 -13.51 30.03 -7.63
C ASP A 133 -12.67 28.99 -6.86
N GLU A 134 -11.86 28.22 -7.58
CA GLU A 134 -11.04 27.14 -7.01
C GLU A 134 -10.07 27.61 -5.93
N PHE A 135 -9.49 28.80 -6.09
CA PHE A 135 -8.49 29.27 -5.13
C PHE A 135 -9.14 29.72 -3.83
N THR A 136 -10.28 30.40 -3.89
CA THR A 136 -11.07 30.73 -2.69
C THR A 136 -11.53 29.47 -1.97
N ALA A 137 -12.07 28.47 -2.69
CA ALA A 137 -12.47 27.20 -2.11
C ALA A 137 -11.29 26.48 -1.43
N LEU A 138 -10.11 26.45 -2.07
CA LEU A 138 -8.89 25.86 -1.51
C LEU A 138 -8.50 26.50 -0.17
N LEU A 139 -8.54 27.82 -0.07
CA LEU A 139 -8.19 28.55 1.16
C LEU A 139 -9.17 28.24 2.29
N GLU A 140 -10.47 28.25 2.01
CA GLU A 140 -11.53 27.95 2.99
C GLU A 140 -11.46 26.51 3.49
N VAL A 141 -11.35 25.55 2.55
CA VAL A 141 -11.26 24.12 2.87
C VAL A 141 -10.01 23.84 3.70
N TYR A 142 -8.84 24.39 3.31
CA TYR A 142 -7.62 24.18 4.08
C TYR A 142 -7.73 24.74 5.51
N ALA A 143 -8.25 25.96 5.67
CA ALA A 143 -8.45 26.55 7.00
C ALA A 143 -9.43 25.71 7.84
N GLY A 144 -10.51 25.23 7.24
CA GLY A 144 -11.47 24.31 7.87
C GLY A 144 -10.82 23.01 8.32
N GLN A 145 -9.99 22.40 7.47
CA GLN A 145 -9.27 21.17 7.78
C GLN A 145 -8.24 21.35 8.91
N VAL A 146 -7.55 22.49 8.98
CA VAL A 146 -6.67 22.82 10.10
C VAL A 146 -7.46 22.90 11.41
N ALA A 147 -8.63 23.54 11.40
CA ALA A 147 -9.50 23.65 12.58
C ALA A 147 -10.06 22.27 13.01
N ARG A 148 -10.53 21.46 12.06
CA ARG A 148 -11.00 20.07 12.26
C ARG A 148 -9.91 19.19 12.84
N THR A 149 -8.70 19.29 12.31
CA THR A 149 -7.54 18.55 12.82
C THR A 149 -7.23 18.88 14.29
N ALA A 150 -7.36 20.15 14.67
CA ALA A 150 -7.15 20.60 16.05
C ALA A 150 -8.19 20.05 17.05
N GLN A 151 -9.34 19.60 16.56
CA GLN A 151 -10.44 19.03 17.37
C GLN A 151 -10.36 17.50 17.51
N THR A 152 -9.44 16.84 16.80
CA THR A 152 -9.25 15.39 16.94
C THR A 152 -8.71 15.01 18.33
N GLU A 153 -8.92 13.76 18.75
CA GLU A 153 -8.46 13.26 20.06
C GLU A 153 -6.94 13.44 20.26
N TYR A 154 -6.14 13.25 19.20
CA TYR A 154 -4.69 13.44 19.19
C TYR A 154 -4.26 14.32 18.01
N PRO A 155 -4.34 15.66 18.12
CA PRO A 155 -4.09 16.58 17.00
C PRO A 155 -2.70 16.47 16.39
N GLU A 156 -1.67 16.21 17.20
CA GLU A 156 -0.30 15.99 16.73
C GLU A 156 -0.20 14.78 15.81
N ARG A 157 -0.88 13.68 16.18
CA ARG A 157 -0.85 12.42 15.41
C ARG A 157 -1.66 12.53 14.13
N MET A 158 -2.81 13.19 14.18
CA MET A 158 -3.60 13.47 12.97
C MET A 158 -2.83 14.39 12.01
N ARG A 159 -2.17 15.45 12.50
CA ARG A 159 -1.32 16.30 11.65
C ARG A 159 -0.20 15.52 10.99
N LEU A 160 0.40 14.59 11.72
CA LEU A 160 1.44 13.70 11.18
C LEU A 160 0.87 12.77 10.10
N LEU A 161 -0.30 12.19 10.31
CA LEU A 161 -0.99 11.34 9.33
C LEU A 161 -1.27 12.10 8.02
N LEU A 162 -1.88 13.29 8.11
CA LEU A 162 -2.19 14.12 6.95
C LEU A 162 -0.93 14.51 6.17
N ALA A 163 0.15 14.83 6.90
CA ALA A 163 1.44 15.14 6.29
C ALA A 163 2.10 13.91 5.64
N ALA A 164 2.01 12.75 6.27
CA ALA A 164 2.57 11.50 5.77
C ALA A 164 1.84 11.01 4.52
N GLU A 165 0.51 11.10 4.49
CA GLU A 165 -0.30 10.74 3.33
C GLU A 165 -0.01 11.68 2.14
N SER A 166 0.08 12.98 2.40
CA SER A 166 0.49 13.98 1.38
C SER A 166 1.89 13.69 0.83
N ALA A 167 2.84 13.30 1.70
CA ALA A 167 4.18 12.89 1.26
C ALA A 167 4.14 11.59 0.45
N GLY A 168 3.27 10.64 0.81
CA GLY A 168 3.00 9.44 0.04
C GLY A 168 2.57 9.75 -1.39
N MET A 169 1.73 10.77 -1.59
CA MET A 169 1.34 11.21 -2.94
C MET A 169 2.52 11.77 -3.75
N LEU A 170 3.43 12.54 -3.12
CA LEU A 170 4.65 13.00 -3.79
C LEU A 170 5.54 11.82 -4.21
N VAL A 171 5.73 10.86 -3.31
CA VAL A 171 6.52 9.65 -3.54
C VAL A 171 5.91 8.82 -4.67
N ALA A 172 4.60 8.54 -4.63
CA ALA A 172 3.90 7.81 -5.67
C ALA A 172 4.07 8.47 -7.05
N THR A 173 3.94 9.80 -7.11
CA THR A 173 4.09 10.55 -8.37
C THR A 173 5.52 10.48 -8.90
N GLU A 174 6.53 10.56 -8.03
CA GLU A 174 7.94 10.41 -8.40
C GLU A 174 8.25 8.99 -8.90
N MET A 175 7.75 7.97 -8.22
CA MET A 175 7.92 6.58 -8.62
C MET A 175 7.27 6.29 -9.98
N SER A 176 6.05 6.79 -10.22
CA SER A 176 5.38 6.64 -11.52
C SER A 176 6.17 7.28 -12.65
N ARG A 177 6.87 8.39 -12.40
CA ARG A 177 7.75 9.05 -13.37
C ARG A 177 9.02 8.24 -13.61
N ALA A 178 9.74 7.88 -12.55
CA ALA A 178 11.02 7.17 -12.63
C ALA A 178 10.83 5.80 -13.31
N GLY A 179 9.81 5.07 -12.85
CA GLY A 179 9.50 3.72 -13.31
C GLY A 179 10.51 2.68 -12.82
N ILE A 180 10.05 1.44 -12.74
CA ILE A 180 10.88 0.29 -12.39
C ILE A 180 11.73 -0.08 -13.62
N PRO A 181 13.06 -0.18 -13.52
CA PRO A 181 13.88 -0.57 -14.65
C PRO A 181 13.57 -2.02 -15.07
N TRP A 182 13.25 -2.19 -16.36
CA TRP A 182 12.66 -3.41 -16.88
C TRP A 182 13.26 -3.81 -18.23
N ARG A 183 13.76 -5.04 -18.31
CA ARG A 183 14.32 -5.65 -19.52
C ARG A 183 13.26 -6.48 -20.24
N ALA A 184 12.63 -5.85 -21.23
CA ALA A 184 11.57 -6.47 -22.04
C ALA A 184 12.05 -7.71 -22.79
N ASP A 185 13.29 -7.70 -23.29
CA ASP A 185 13.93 -8.84 -23.95
C ASP A 185 14.11 -10.05 -23.03
N VAL A 186 14.53 -9.81 -21.77
CA VAL A 186 14.62 -10.86 -20.74
C VAL A 186 13.24 -11.40 -20.38
N HIS A 187 12.25 -10.52 -20.22
CA HIS A 187 10.87 -10.95 -19.96
C HIS A 187 10.32 -11.78 -21.13
N TRP A 188 10.58 -11.36 -22.36
CA TRP A 188 10.12 -12.05 -23.55
C TRP A 188 10.71 -13.46 -23.66
N LEU A 189 12.03 -13.61 -23.46
CA LEU A 189 12.71 -14.90 -23.43
C LEU A 189 12.17 -15.82 -22.31
N LEU A 190 11.86 -15.25 -21.14
CA LEU A 190 11.23 -15.98 -20.04
C LEU A 190 9.87 -16.53 -20.44
N LEU A 191 9.03 -15.72 -21.11
CA LEU A 191 7.72 -16.14 -21.57
C LEU A 191 7.84 -17.25 -22.62
N GLU A 192 8.75 -17.12 -23.59
CA GLU A 192 9.01 -18.19 -24.57
C GLU A 192 9.46 -19.49 -23.91
N THR A 193 10.36 -19.41 -22.94
CA THR A 193 10.90 -20.59 -22.26
C THR A 193 9.82 -21.30 -21.44
N MET A 194 8.95 -20.54 -20.75
CA MET A 194 7.96 -21.11 -19.84
C MET A 194 6.65 -21.49 -20.51
N LEU A 195 6.20 -20.72 -21.50
CA LEU A 195 4.90 -20.89 -22.16
C LEU A 195 5.01 -21.59 -23.52
N GLY A 196 6.22 -21.64 -24.09
CA GLY A 196 6.46 -22.16 -25.44
C GLY A 196 6.01 -21.20 -26.53
N GLU A 197 5.88 -21.74 -27.75
CA GLU A 197 5.48 -20.99 -28.95
C GLU A 197 4.10 -20.31 -28.77
N ARG A 198 4.00 -19.05 -29.19
CA ARG A 198 2.73 -18.32 -29.27
C ARG A 198 1.91 -18.88 -30.43
N ILE A 199 0.71 -19.36 -30.12
CA ILE A 199 -0.26 -19.80 -31.13
C ILE A 199 -1.22 -18.65 -31.39
N SER A 200 -1.32 -18.21 -32.65
CA SER A 200 -2.22 -17.10 -33.04
C SER A 200 -3.67 -17.45 -32.69
N GLY A 201 -4.30 -16.64 -31.84
CA GLY A 201 -5.70 -16.83 -31.41
C GLY A 201 -5.94 -18.01 -30.47
N GLY A 202 -4.88 -18.64 -29.93
CA GLY A 202 -4.96 -19.78 -29.03
C GLY A 202 -4.08 -19.62 -27.78
N GLU A 203 -4.13 -20.62 -26.90
CA GLU A 203 -3.22 -20.69 -25.76
C GLU A 203 -1.79 -21.02 -26.21
N PRO A 204 -0.76 -20.61 -25.45
CA PRO A 204 0.62 -20.99 -25.73
C PRO A 204 0.79 -22.51 -25.72
N ARG A 205 1.72 -23.01 -26.56
CA ARG A 205 1.91 -24.45 -26.79
C ARG A 205 2.03 -25.27 -25.50
N ARG A 206 2.80 -24.81 -24.52
CA ARG A 206 3.01 -25.55 -23.28
C ARG A 206 1.73 -25.70 -22.45
N MET A 207 0.86 -24.69 -22.49
CA MET A 207 -0.43 -24.73 -21.80
C MET A 207 -1.39 -25.69 -22.51
N ALA A 208 -1.40 -25.69 -23.85
CA ALA A 208 -2.19 -26.65 -24.62
C ALA A 208 -1.78 -28.11 -24.33
N GLU A 209 -0.47 -28.39 -24.30
CA GLU A 209 0.07 -29.71 -23.93
C GLU A 209 -0.39 -30.15 -22.53
N LEU A 210 -0.32 -29.25 -21.54
CA LEU A 210 -0.76 -29.55 -20.17
C LEU A 210 -2.29 -29.75 -20.09
N ALA A 211 -3.08 -29.00 -20.86
CA ALA A 211 -4.53 -29.19 -20.91
C ALA A 211 -4.90 -30.57 -21.52
N GLU A 212 -4.13 -31.03 -22.50
CA GLU A 212 -4.27 -32.40 -23.05
C GLU A 212 -3.86 -33.46 -22.03
N GLU A 213 -2.77 -33.26 -21.28
CA GLU A 213 -2.37 -34.18 -20.20
C GLU A 213 -3.44 -34.29 -19.10
N VAL A 214 -4.03 -33.17 -18.68
CA VAL A 214 -5.15 -33.15 -17.73
C VAL A 214 -6.35 -33.92 -18.30
N SER A 215 -6.73 -33.65 -19.56
CA SER A 215 -7.84 -34.34 -20.21
C SER A 215 -7.59 -35.85 -20.33
N ARG A 216 -6.36 -36.25 -20.68
CA ARG A 216 -5.95 -37.66 -20.78
C ARG A 216 -6.03 -38.36 -19.43
N ALA A 217 -5.60 -37.70 -18.35
CA ALA A 217 -5.67 -38.24 -16.99
C ALA A 217 -7.10 -38.48 -16.50
N PHE A 218 -8.07 -37.70 -16.97
CA PHE A 218 -9.50 -37.92 -16.68
C PHE A 218 -10.23 -38.81 -17.71
N GLY A 219 -9.56 -39.19 -18.81
CA GLY A 219 -10.17 -39.93 -19.92
C GLY A 219 -11.25 -39.16 -20.69
N ALA A 220 -11.35 -37.84 -20.50
CA ALA A 220 -12.34 -36.97 -21.13
C ALA A 220 -11.80 -35.55 -21.26
N ARG A 221 -12.35 -34.76 -22.19
CA ARG A 221 -11.98 -33.34 -22.33
C ARG A 221 -12.32 -32.57 -21.06
N VAL A 222 -11.32 -31.90 -20.47
CA VAL A 222 -11.45 -31.03 -19.29
C VAL A 222 -10.79 -29.70 -19.58
N ARG A 223 -11.48 -28.59 -19.28
CA ARG A 223 -10.94 -27.23 -19.41
C ARG A 223 -10.29 -26.77 -18.10
N PRO A 224 -8.95 -26.71 -17.99
CA PRO A 224 -8.28 -26.44 -16.71
C PRO A 224 -8.31 -24.96 -16.29
N ASP A 225 -8.67 -24.05 -17.20
CA ASP A 225 -8.94 -22.63 -16.94
C ASP A 225 -10.26 -22.42 -16.16
N LEU A 226 -11.17 -23.38 -16.19
CA LEU A 226 -12.49 -23.27 -15.55
C LEU A 226 -12.58 -24.11 -14.26
N PRO A 227 -12.65 -23.46 -13.08
CA PRO A 227 -12.74 -24.16 -11.79
C PRO A 227 -13.89 -25.16 -11.71
N GLN A 228 -15.06 -24.83 -12.26
CA GLN A 228 -16.23 -25.71 -12.24
C GLN A 228 -16.06 -26.97 -13.11
N ASP A 229 -15.23 -26.92 -14.16
CA ASP A 229 -14.97 -28.08 -15.00
C ASP A 229 -14.03 -29.06 -14.27
N ILE A 230 -13.04 -28.53 -13.55
CA ILE A 230 -12.16 -29.31 -12.68
C ILE A 230 -12.96 -30.01 -11.56
N ILE A 231 -13.79 -29.27 -10.83
CA ILE A 231 -14.61 -29.84 -9.74
C ILE A 231 -15.50 -30.97 -10.27
N ARG A 232 -16.13 -30.77 -11.43
CA ARG A 232 -16.94 -31.81 -12.08
C ARG A 232 -16.11 -33.01 -12.54
N ALA A 233 -14.90 -32.80 -13.05
CA ALA A 233 -14.01 -33.88 -13.47
C ALA A 233 -13.58 -34.76 -12.29
N PHE A 234 -13.16 -34.17 -11.17
CA PHE A 234 -12.85 -34.90 -9.93
C PHE A 234 -14.08 -35.60 -9.36
N GLY A 235 -15.25 -34.97 -9.39
CA GLY A 235 -16.50 -35.58 -8.93
C GLY A 235 -16.87 -36.86 -9.70
N ARG A 236 -16.60 -36.92 -11.02
CA ARG A 236 -16.83 -38.13 -11.84
C ARG A 236 -15.96 -39.31 -11.45
N VAL A 237 -14.77 -39.05 -10.92
CA VAL A 237 -13.85 -40.09 -10.41
C VAL A 237 -13.99 -40.32 -8.90
N GLY A 238 -15.06 -39.80 -8.29
CA GLY A 238 -15.40 -40.04 -6.88
C GLY A 238 -14.66 -39.15 -5.88
N ILE A 239 -13.98 -38.09 -6.34
CA ILE A 239 -13.24 -37.16 -5.48
C ILE A 239 -14.04 -35.87 -5.33
N SER A 240 -14.43 -35.55 -4.10
CA SER A 240 -15.12 -34.29 -3.80
C SER A 240 -14.12 -33.16 -3.56
N LEU A 241 -14.34 -32.03 -4.21
CA LEU A 241 -13.55 -30.81 -4.07
C LEU A 241 -14.44 -29.64 -3.64
N SER A 242 -14.03 -28.95 -2.60
CA SER A 242 -14.62 -27.68 -2.16
C SER A 242 -14.05 -26.49 -2.94
N SER A 243 -12.80 -26.59 -3.40
CA SER A 243 -12.13 -25.57 -4.19
C SER A 243 -11.13 -26.19 -5.17
N THR A 244 -10.53 -25.35 -6.01
CA THR A 244 -9.41 -25.75 -6.88
C THR A 244 -8.10 -25.12 -6.39
N ARG A 245 -8.01 -24.73 -5.11
CA ARG A 245 -6.81 -24.11 -4.56
C ARG A 245 -5.68 -25.13 -4.50
N LYS A 246 -4.44 -24.64 -4.57
CA LYS A 246 -3.25 -25.49 -4.64
C LYS A 246 -3.16 -26.48 -3.46
N TRP A 247 -3.44 -26.03 -2.23
CA TRP A 247 -3.31 -26.86 -1.03
C TRP A 247 -4.25 -28.08 -1.08
N GLU A 248 -5.52 -27.87 -1.42
CA GLU A 248 -6.50 -28.96 -1.53
C GLU A 248 -6.16 -29.91 -2.66
N LEU A 249 -5.74 -29.38 -3.82
CA LEU A 249 -5.31 -30.20 -4.94
C LEU A 249 -4.06 -31.04 -4.63
N GLN A 250 -3.14 -30.54 -3.81
CA GLN A 250 -1.90 -31.24 -3.45
C GLN A 250 -2.11 -32.42 -2.50
N GLU A 251 -3.23 -32.48 -1.79
CA GLU A 251 -3.59 -33.60 -0.91
C GLU A 251 -4.19 -34.78 -1.68
N ILE A 252 -4.44 -34.61 -2.98
CA ILE A 252 -5.10 -35.61 -3.82
C ILE A 252 -4.07 -36.42 -4.59
N ASP A 253 -4.15 -37.74 -4.42
CA ASP A 253 -3.37 -38.67 -5.23
C ASP A 253 -4.11 -38.99 -6.54
N HIS A 254 -3.89 -38.17 -7.58
CA HIS A 254 -4.46 -38.37 -8.91
C HIS A 254 -3.51 -37.87 -10.01
N PRO A 255 -3.34 -38.59 -11.14
CA PRO A 255 -2.39 -38.23 -12.20
C PRO A 255 -2.63 -36.86 -12.84
N ALA A 256 -3.88 -36.35 -12.79
CA ALA A 256 -4.22 -35.02 -13.30
C ALA A 256 -3.70 -33.86 -12.42
N VAL A 257 -3.34 -34.09 -11.15
CA VAL A 257 -3.03 -33.02 -10.19
C VAL A 257 -1.76 -32.26 -10.60
N ALA A 258 -0.67 -32.98 -10.87
CA ALA A 258 0.60 -32.35 -11.25
C ALA A 258 0.49 -31.47 -12.54
N PRO A 259 -0.06 -31.97 -13.67
CA PRO A 259 -0.22 -31.15 -14.87
C PRO A 259 -1.24 -30.01 -14.66
N LEU A 260 -2.29 -30.21 -13.85
CA LEU A 260 -3.24 -29.15 -13.51
C LEU A 260 -2.57 -28.02 -12.73
N LEU A 261 -1.76 -28.33 -11.71
CA LEU A 261 -1.04 -27.32 -10.93
C LEU A 261 -0.03 -26.56 -11.80
N ALA A 262 0.66 -27.25 -12.71
CA ALA A 262 1.55 -26.63 -13.69
C ALA A 262 0.78 -25.69 -14.63
N TYR A 263 -0.35 -26.15 -15.19
CA TYR A 263 -1.21 -25.34 -16.06
C TYR A 263 -1.68 -24.08 -15.34
N LYS A 264 -2.21 -24.20 -14.12
CA LYS A 264 -2.70 -23.04 -13.35
C LYS A 264 -1.60 -22.03 -13.04
N SER A 265 -0.37 -22.50 -12.82
CA SER A 265 0.78 -21.61 -12.63
C SER A 265 1.12 -20.84 -13.92
N LEU A 266 1.15 -21.52 -15.06
CA LEU A 266 1.42 -20.91 -16.36
C LEU A 266 0.28 -20.00 -16.83
N TYR A 267 -0.98 -20.40 -16.62
CA TYR A 267 -2.16 -19.60 -16.93
C TYR A 267 -2.14 -18.26 -16.20
N ARG A 268 -1.77 -18.25 -14.91
CA ARG A 268 -1.59 -17.01 -14.15
C ARG A 268 -0.45 -16.14 -14.68
N LEU A 269 0.68 -16.74 -15.06
CA LEU A 269 1.78 -16.01 -15.70
C LEU A 269 1.32 -15.39 -17.03
N TYR A 270 0.69 -16.18 -17.89
CA TYR A 270 0.20 -15.77 -19.21
C TYR A 270 -0.83 -14.63 -19.12
N THR A 271 -1.78 -14.74 -18.20
CA THR A 271 -2.86 -13.74 -18.07
C THR A 271 -2.43 -12.48 -17.34
N ALA A 272 -1.61 -12.59 -16.28
CA ALA A 272 -1.27 -11.45 -15.45
C ALA A 272 0.04 -10.75 -15.85
N HIS A 273 0.97 -11.45 -16.49
CA HIS A 273 2.31 -10.95 -16.86
C HIS A 273 2.76 -11.47 -18.24
N GLY A 274 1.84 -11.86 -19.12
CA GLY A 274 2.17 -12.38 -20.45
C GLY A 274 2.58 -11.29 -21.43
N TRP A 275 2.65 -11.66 -22.71
CA TRP A 275 3.10 -10.74 -23.76
C TRP A 275 2.23 -9.47 -23.88
N SER A 276 0.90 -9.60 -23.81
CA SER A 276 0.01 -8.43 -23.88
C SER A 276 0.21 -7.48 -22.69
N TRP A 277 0.51 -8.02 -21.51
CA TRP A 277 0.89 -7.21 -20.36
C TRP A 277 2.21 -6.49 -20.61
N LEU A 278 3.23 -7.20 -21.12
CA LEU A 278 4.54 -6.62 -21.39
C LEU A 278 4.44 -5.48 -22.43
N GLU A 279 3.69 -5.70 -23.51
CA GLU A 279 3.42 -4.71 -24.55
C GLU A 279 2.65 -3.49 -24.01
N GLN A 280 1.73 -3.69 -23.07
CA GLN A 280 0.92 -2.61 -22.49
C GLN A 280 1.66 -1.79 -21.44
N TRP A 281 2.47 -2.41 -20.58
CA TRP A 281 2.95 -1.76 -19.35
C TRP A 281 4.43 -1.37 -19.37
N VAL A 282 5.21 -1.93 -20.30
CA VAL A 282 6.66 -1.68 -20.36
C VAL A 282 7.00 -0.86 -21.60
N HIS A 283 7.51 0.35 -21.37
CA HIS A 283 7.91 1.29 -22.42
C HIS A 283 9.23 1.94 -22.05
N ASP A 284 10.11 2.14 -23.02
CA ASP A 284 11.42 2.78 -22.84
C ASP A 284 12.25 2.15 -21.71
N GLY A 285 12.22 0.81 -21.61
CA GLY A 285 12.97 0.06 -20.60
C GLY A 285 12.47 0.26 -19.17
N ARG A 286 11.22 0.71 -18.98
CA ARG A 286 10.61 0.96 -17.67
C ARG A 286 9.20 0.41 -17.59
N PHE A 287 8.86 -0.14 -16.43
CA PHE A 287 7.48 -0.42 -16.02
C PHE A 287 6.99 0.73 -15.11
N ARG A 288 5.92 1.43 -15.50
CA ARG A 288 5.42 2.62 -14.79
C ARG A 288 4.01 2.39 -14.26
N PRO A 289 3.85 1.67 -13.13
CA PRO A 289 2.54 1.54 -12.51
C PRO A 289 2.10 2.84 -11.86
N GLU A 290 0.78 3.06 -11.80
CA GLU A 290 0.22 4.16 -11.02
C GLU A 290 -0.09 3.71 -9.60
N TYR A 291 0.67 4.23 -8.63
CA TYR A 291 0.44 3.98 -7.21
C TYR A 291 -0.68 4.88 -6.67
N GLN A 292 -1.51 4.29 -5.81
CA GLN A 292 -2.59 4.95 -5.09
C GLN A 292 -2.34 4.81 -3.59
N PRO A 293 -1.63 5.77 -2.97
CA PRO A 293 -1.53 5.89 -1.52
C PRO A 293 -2.93 5.91 -0.88
N GLY A 294 -3.07 5.26 0.27
CA GLY A 294 -4.33 5.21 0.99
C GLY A 294 -5.46 4.46 0.27
N GLY A 295 -5.13 3.60 -0.70
CA GLY A 295 -6.12 2.89 -1.53
C GLY A 295 -6.95 1.84 -0.78
N THR A 296 -6.51 1.38 0.38
CA THR A 296 -7.30 0.50 1.27
C THR A 296 -7.74 1.22 2.55
N VAL A 297 -8.74 0.67 3.24
CA VAL A 297 -9.17 1.16 4.58
C VAL A 297 -7.99 1.19 5.56
N THR A 298 -7.07 0.23 5.48
CA THR A 298 -5.86 0.16 6.31
C THR A 298 -4.79 1.18 5.92
N GLY A 299 -4.98 1.97 4.86
CA GLY A 299 -3.96 2.91 4.36
C GLY A 299 -2.86 2.26 3.51
N ARG A 300 -2.95 0.96 3.24
CA ARG A 300 -2.01 0.30 2.31
C ARG A 300 -2.22 0.86 0.90
N TRP A 301 -1.12 0.94 0.17
CA TRP A 301 -1.15 1.42 -1.20
C TRP A 301 -1.78 0.36 -2.10
N THR A 302 -2.60 0.81 -3.04
CA THR A 302 -3.05 0.01 -4.17
C THR A 302 -2.33 0.50 -5.43
N THR A 303 -2.47 -0.22 -6.53
CA THR A 303 -1.97 0.23 -7.84
C THR A 303 -3.09 0.17 -8.84
N ASN A 304 -3.16 1.15 -9.72
CA ASN A 304 -4.03 1.07 -10.87
C ASN A 304 -3.27 0.42 -12.03
N GLY A 305 -3.75 -0.73 -12.48
CA GLY A 305 -3.17 -1.47 -13.60
C GLY A 305 -1.82 -2.13 -13.33
N GLY A 306 -1.39 -2.94 -14.31
CA GLY A 306 -0.05 -3.56 -14.36
C GLY A 306 0.25 -4.61 -13.29
N GLY A 307 -0.60 -4.83 -12.28
CA GLY A 307 -0.33 -5.82 -11.23
C GLY A 307 1.00 -5.57 -10.49
N ALA A 308 1.42 -4.31 -10.35
CA ALA A 308 2.71 -3.94 -9.77
C ALA A 308 2.93 -4.46 -8.35
N LEU A 309 1.87 -4.63 -7.58
CA LEU A 309 1.94 -5.22 -6.23
C LEU A 309 2.05 -6.75 -6.23
N GLN A 310 2.12 -7.40 -7.39
CA GLN A 310 2.09 -8.86 -7.49
C GLN A 310 3.04 -9.38 -8.59
N ILE A 311 4.29 -8.94 -8.57
CA ILE A 311 5.32 -9.37 -9.53
C ILE A 311 5.83 -10.77 -9.13
N PRO A 312 5.56 -11.84 -9.92
CA PRO A 312 5.95 -13.20 -9.58
C PRO A 312 7.47 -13.36 -9.54
N LYS A 313 8.00 -14.23 -8.65
CA LYS A 313 9.45 -14.44 -8.51
C LYS A 313 10.16 -14.70 -9.83
N VAL A 314 9.53 -15.46 -10.73
CA VAL A 314 10.09 -15.75 -12.06
C VAL A 314 10.25 -14.46 -12.91
N VAL A 315 9.25 -13.58 -12.89
CA VAL A 315 9.24 -12.33 -13.67
C VAL A 315 10.24 -11.30 -13.10
N ARG A 316 10.58 -11.38 -11.80
CA ARG A 316 11.56 -10.48 -11.17
C ARG A 316 12.94 -10.50 -11.85
N GLN A 317 13.25 -11.54 -12.62
CA GLN A 317 14.48 -11.63 -13.44
C GLN A 317 14.55 -10.58 -14.57
N ALA A 318 13.40 -10.04 -14.98
CA ALA A 318 13.31 -8.95 -15.94
C ALA A 318 13.56 -7.57 -15.31
N ILE A 319 13.51 -7.44 -13.98
CA ILE A 319 13.79 -6.18 -13.29
C ILE A 319 15.30 -6.09 -13.06
N ARG A 320 15.97 -5.29 -13.89
CA ARG A 320 17.43 -5.16 -13.89
C ARG A 320 17.84 -3.70 -13.85
N ALA A 321 18.81 -3.37 -13.00
CA ALA A 321 19.41 -2.06 -12.96
C ALA A 321 20.00 -1.67 -14.33
N ASP A 322 19.99 -0.38 -14.62
CA ASP A 322 20.72 0.19 -15.75
C ASP A 322 22.24 -0.10 -15.65
N PRO A 323 22.99 -0.05 -16.77
CA PRO A 323 24.44 -0.24 -16.76
C PRO A 323 25.16 0.74 -15.81
N GLY A 324 25.98 0.22 -14.90
CA GLY A 324 26.66 1.02 -13.88
C GLY A 324 25.81 1.36 -12.65
N TRP A 325 24.56 0.89 -12.60
CA TRP A 325 23.63 1.11 -11.50
C TRP A 325 23.39 -0.19 -10.71
N ARG A 326 22.70 -0.06 -9.57
CA ARG A 326 22.29 -1.11 -8.65
C ARG A 326 20.86 -0.88 -8.18
N LEU A 327 20.20 -1.96 -7.81
CA LEU A 327 18.96 -1.97 -7.05
C LEU A 327 19.33 -2.21 -5.58
N VAL A 328 19.04 -1.24 -4.72
CA VAL A 328 19.06 -1.42 -3.27
C VAL A 328 17.65 -1.83 -2.86
N VAL A 329 17.49 -3.12 -2.58
CA VAL A 329 16.23 -3.74 -2.19
C VAL A 329 16.22 -3.85 -0.67
N ALA A 330 15.23 -3.26 -0.02
CA ALA A 330 15.14 -3.25 1.44
C ALA A 330 13.75 -3.69 1.90
N ASP A 331 13.71 -4.60 2.87
CA ASP A 331 12.48 -5.16 3.45
C ASP A 331 12.50 -4.95 4.97
N ALA A 332 11.39 -4.45 5.54
CA ALA A 332 11.33 -4.21 6.98
C ALA A 332 11.17 -5.52 7.77
N ASP A 333 12.09 -5.80 8.70
CA ASP A 333 12.09 -7.07 9.40
C ASP A 333 10.97 -7.16 10.46
N GLN A 334 9.96 -7.99 10.19
CA GLN A 334 8.85 -8.23 11.12
C GLN A 334 8.16 -6.93 11.58
N MET A 335 7.86 -6.04 10.62
CA MET A 335 7.28 -4.72 10.86
C MET A 335 6.05 -4.75 11.76
N GLU A 336 5.02 -5.54 11.43
CA GLU A 336 3.75 -5.54 12.18
C GLU A 336 3.92 -5.92 13.67
N PRO A 337 4.65 -6.99 14.04
CA PRO A 337 5.08 -7.25 15.42
C PRO A 337 5.76 -6.09 16.14
N ARG A 338 6.70 -5.41 15.47
CA ARG A 338 7.45 -4.27 16.06
C ARG A 338 6.55 -3.06 16.25
N VAL A 339 5.66 -2.80 15.31
CA VAL A 339 4.62 -1.77 15.44
C VAL A 339 3.68 -2.10 16.58
N LEU A 340 3.23 -3.35 16.73
CA LEU A 340 2.43 -3.77 17.89
C LEU A 340 3.17 -3.49 19.22
N ALA A 341 4.47 -3.81 19.31
CA ALA A 341 5.29 -3.48 20.47
C ALA A 341 5.26 -1.98 20.79
N ALA A 342 5.41 -1.12 19.78
CA ALA A 342 5.44 0.33 19.93
C ALA A 342 4.08 0.93 20.32
N ILE A 343 2.98 0.51 19.68
CA ILE A 343 1.65 1.10 19.90
C ILE A 343 0.99 0.61 21.18
N SER A 344 1.24 -0.65 21.57
CA SER A 344 0.69 -1.22 22.81
C SER A 344 1.45 -0.78 24.06
N ARG A 345 2.70 -0.32 23.88
CA ARG A 345 3.63 0.03 24.96
C ARG A 345 3.86 -1.09 25.98
N ASP A 346 3.71 -2.35 25.56
CA ASP A 346 3.99 -3.49 26.43
C ASP A 346 5.49 -3.57 26.74
N PRO A 347 5.92 -3.44 28.01
CA PRO A 347 7.35 -3.38 28.33
C PRO A 347 8.12 -4.62 27.90
N GLY A 348 7.51 -5.81 28.01
CA GLY A 348 8.14 -7.07 27.64
C GLY A 348 8.32 -7.19 26.13
N LEU A 349 7.28 -6.83 25.36
CA LEU A 349 7.34 -6.91 23.90
C LEU A 349 8.27 -5.82 23.32
N MET A 350 8.27 -4.62 23.90
CA MET A 350 9.19 -3.54 23.55
C MET A 350 10.65 -3.92 23.81
N GLU A 351 10.91 -4.61 24.91
CA GLU A 351 12.25 -5.11 25.23
C GLU A 351 12.71 -6.16 24.21
N VAL A 352 11.85 -7.10 23.84
CA VAL A 352 12.13 -8.11 22.79
C VAL A 352 12.40 -7.42 21.46
N ALA A 353 11.53 -6.50 21.05
CA ALA A 353 11.68 -5.75 19.80
C ALA A 353 12.88 -4.78 19.80
N GLY A 354 13.56 -4.57 20.94
CA GLY A 354 14.74 -3.72 21.05
C GLY A 354 16.10 -4.44 21.04
N ARG A 355 16.13 -5.78 21.19
CA ARG A 355 17.35 -6.54 21.51
C ARG A 355 18.04 -7.23 20.33
N GLY A 356 17.34 -7.54 19.24
CA GLY A 356 17.91 -8.26 18.09
C GLY A 356 17.22 -7.98 16.75
N GLU A 357 17.82 -8.51 15.68
CA GLU A 357 17.25 -8.48 14.32
C GLU A 357 16.07 -9.46 14.20
N ASP A 358 16.19 -10.68 14.72
CA ASP A 358 15.13 -11.70 14.69
C ASP A 358 14.23 -11.65 15.94
N LEU A 359 13.13 -10.91 15.82
CA LEU A 359 12.14 -10.75 16.90
C LEU A 359 11.55 -12.09 17.35
N TYR A 360 11.36 -13.05 16.45
CA TYR A 360 10.75 -14.33 16.79
C TYR A 360 11.69 -15.23 17.56
N ALA A 361 12.99 -15.21 17.24
CA ALA A 361 13.99 -15.94 18.00
C ALA A 361 14.08 -15.43 19.46
N ASP A 362 14.12 -14.10 19.63
CA ASP A 362 14.14 -13.47 20.96
C ASP A 362 12.86 -13.75 21.75
N LEU A 363 11.71 -13.72 21.08
CA LEU A 363 10.42 -14.10 21.65
C LEU A 363 10.42 -15.57 22.11
N ALA A 364 10.93 -16.46 21.26
CA ALA A 364 10.96 -17.89 21.51
C ALA A 364 11.83 -18.27 22.71
N ALA A 365 13.01 -17.67 22.83
CA ALA A 365 13.93 -17.87 23.94
C ALA A 365 13.31 -17.50 25.31
N ARG A 366 12.35 -16.57 25.32
CA ARG A 366 11.74 -16.05 26.56
C ARG A 366 10.42 -16.69 26.95
N ALA A 367 9.65 -17.20 25.99
CA ALA A 367 8.26 -17.58 26.21
C ALA A 367 7.84 -18.91 25.55
N PHE A 368 8.63 -19.45 24.62
CA PHE A 368 8.22 -20.62 23.82
C PHE A 368 9.27 -21.75 23.83
N GLY A 369 10.06 -21.86 24.90
CA GLY A 369 11.05 -22.93 25.05
C GLY A 369 12.13 -22.94 23.95
N GLY A 370 12.34 -21.82 23.26
CA GLY A 370 13.26 -21.71 22.13
C GLY A 370 12.64 -22.05 20.75
N ASP A 371 11.36 -22.42 20.67
CA ASP A 371 10.70 -22.71 19.39
C ASP A 371 10.26 -21.42 18.67
N ARG A 372 11.07 -21.01 17.68
CA ARG A 372 10.82 -19.85 16.82
C ARG A 372 9.53 -19.96 16.01
N ALA A 373 9.17 -21.16 15.55
CA ALA A 373 7.97 -21.36 14.74
C ALA A 373 6.71 -21.17 15.59
N GLN A 374 6.69 -21.73 16.80
CA GLN A 374 5.60 -21.52 17.76
C GLN A 374 5.47 -20.05 18.16
N ALA A 375 6.58 -19.37 18.46
CA ALA A 375 6.59 -17.95 18.80
C ALA A 375 5.99 -17.09 17.67
N LYS A 376 6.34 -17.39 16.42
CA LYS A 376 5.77 -16.73 15.23
C LYS A 376 4.27 -16.99 15.10
N ILE A 377 3.83 -18.24 15.20
CA ILE A 377 2.42 -18.62 15.12
C ILE A 377 1.60 -17.91 16.22
N ALA A 378 2.11 -17.89 17.45
CA ALA A 378 1.45 -17.25 18.58
C ALA A 378 1.24 -15.75 18.36
N LEU A 379 2.30 -15.04 17.97
CA LEU A 379 2.26 -13.59 17.80
C LEU A 379 1.41 -13.19 16.58
N LEU A 380 1.55 -13.91 15.46
CA LEU A 380 0.72 -13.67 14.28
C LEU A 380 -0.75 -14.05 14.55
N GLY A 381 -1.02 -15.09 15.34
CA GLY A 381 -2.37 -15.42 15.79
C GLY A 381 -2.98 -14.31 16.65
N ALA A 382 -2.17 -13.63 17.46
CA ALA A 382 -2.61 -12.48 18.25
C ALA A 382 -2.91 -11.27 17.37
N ILE A 383 -2.06 -10.97 16.39
CA ILE A 383 -2.28 -9.87 15.44
C ILE A 383 -3.46 -10.14 14.52
N TYR A 384 -3.62 -11.38 14.03
CA TYR A 384 -4.59 -11.73 12.98
C TYR A 384 -5.92 -12.30 13.48
N GLY A 385 -6.05 -12.55 14.78
CA GLY A 385 -7.27 -13.12 15.36
C GLY A 385 -7.51 -14.57 14.98
N GLN A 386 -6.47 -15.32 14.64
CA GLN A 386 -6.56 -16.76 14.42
C GLN A 386 -6.63 -17.47 15.79
N THR A 387 -7.78 -18.09 16.07
CA THR A 387 -8.10 -18.73 17.35
C THR A 387 -8.35 -20.23 17.20
N SER A 388 -7.65 -20.90 16.29
CA SER A 388 -7.83 -22.34 16.01
C SER A 388 -6.52 -23.10 16.17
N GLY A 389 -6.58 -24.36 16.63
CA GLY A 389 -5.41 -25.25 16.77
C GLY A 389 -4.40 -24.80 17.83
N ASP A 390 -3.12 -25.09 17.60
CA ASP A 390 -1.99 -24.78 18.51
C ASP A 390 -1.88 -23.29 18.87
N ALA A 391 -2.40 -22.39 18.03
CA ALA A 391 -2.42 -20.96 18.29
C ALA A 391 -3.20 -20.58 19.57
N LEU A 392 -4.23 -21.34 19.96
CA LEU A 392 -4.97 -21.10 21.21
C LEU A 392 -4.12 -21.39 22.46
N THR A 393 -3.39 -22.51 22.45
CA THR A 393 -2.52 -22.92 23.56
C THR A 393 -1.40 -21.90 23.76
N HIS A 394 -0.83 -21.41 22.66
CA HIS A 394 0.23 -20.40 22.69
C HIS A 394 -0.28 -18.99 23.03
N MET A 395 -1.57 -18.69 22.81
CA MET A 395 -2.18 -17.40 23.16
C MET A 395 -2.23 -17.13 24.66
N ALA A 396 -2.46 -18.17 25.47
CA ALA A 396 -2.49 -18.04 26.93
C ALA A 396 -1.14 -17.58 27.48
N GLU A 397 -0.05 -18.15 26.97
CA GLU A 397 1.31 -17.77 27.33
C GLU A 397 1.64 -16.36 26.85
N LEU A 398 1.24 -16.00 25.63
CA LEU A 398 1.41 -14.64 25.11
C LEU A 398 0.68 -13.61 25.98
N ARG A 399 -0.57 -13.89 26.39
CA ARG A 399 -1.36 -13.02 27.28
C ARG A 399 -0.72 -12.87 28.66
N ARG A 400 -0.11 -13.94 29.18
CA ARG A 400 0.60 -13.91 30.46
C ARG A 400 1.87 -13.06 30.40
N ARG A 401 2.60 -13.14 29.29
CA ARG A 401 3.93 -12.50 29.15
C ARG A 401 3.87 -11.07 28.60
N TYR A 402 2.91 -10.78 27.73
CA TYR A 402 2.71 -9.50 27.05
C TYR A 402 1.25 -9.03 27.17
N PRO A 403 0.75 -8.82 28.40
CA PRO A 403 -0.66 -8.55 28.64
C PRO A 403 -1.15 -7.25 27.99
N ALA A 404 -0.33 -6.20 27.92
CA ALA A 404 -0.74 -4.93 27.32
C ALA A 404 -0.83 -5.04 25.79
N ALA A 405 0.06 -5.80 25.16
CA ALA A 405 0.00 -6.07 23.73
C ALA A 405 -1.27 -6.84 23.34
N VAL A 406 -1.60 -7.89 24.10
CA VAL A 406 -2.81 -8.68 23.87
C VAL A 406 -4.07 -7.88 24.17
N ALA A 407 -4.09 -7.09 25.25
CA ALA A 407 -5.21 -6.22 25.59
C ALA A 407 -5.49 -5.19 24.50
N TYR A 408 -4.44 -4.58 23.93
CA TYR A 408 -4.57 -3.59 22.86
C TYR A 408 -5.33 -4.14 21.64
N VAL A 409 -4.97 -5.33 21.18
CA VAL A 409 -5.62 -5.97 20.02
C VAL A 409 -6.98 -6.57 20.35
N ASP A 410 -7.20 -7.01 21.59
CA ASP A 410 -8.51 -7.44 22.09
C ASP A 410 -9.51 -6.28 22.18
N ASP A 411 -9.07 -5.12 22.65
CA ASP A 411 -9.91 -3.93 22.75
C ASP A 411 -10.34 -3.43 21.37
N ALA A 412 -9.46 -3.50 20.38
CA ALA A 412 -9.80 -3.23 18.98
C ALA A 412 -10.82 -4.25 18.42
N ALA A 413 -10.65 -5.54 18.74
CA ALA A 413 -11.60 -6.57 18.34
C ALA A 413 -12.99 -6.32 18.95
N ARG A 414 -13.04 -6.10 20.26
CA ARG A 414 -14.26 -5.83 21.02
C ARG A 414 -14.95 -4.56 20.52
N ALA A 415 -14.20 -3.49 20.26
CA ALA A 415 -14.76 -2.28 19.66
C ALA A 415 -15.40 -2.55 18.29
N GLY A 416 -14.75 -3.36 17.45
CA GLY A 416 -15.31 -3.77 16.16
C GLY A 416 -16.58 -4.63 16.30
N GLU A 417 -16.59 -5.59 17.22
CA GLU A 417 -17.77 -6.43 17.52
C GLU A 417 -18.95 -5.61 18.03
N GLU A 418 -18.68 -4.56 18.82
CA GLU A 418 -19.67 -3.61 19.35
C GLU A 418 -20.10 -2.54 18.33
N GLY A 419 -19.51 -2.54 17.11
CA GLY A 419 -19.80 -1.54 16.08
C GLY A 419 -19.23 -0.15 16.36
N ARG A 420 -18.31 -0.03 17.32
CA ARG A 420 -17.60 1.23 17.61
C ARG A 420 -16.52 1.50 16.56
N LEU A 421 -16.17 2.78 16.41
CA LEU A 421 -15.04 3.20 15.58
C LEU A 421 -13.73 2.69 16.18
N VAL A 422 -12.86 2.18 15.31
CA VAL A 422 -11.51 1.73 15.66
C VAL A 422 -10.53 2.59 14.88
N ARG A 423 -9.45 3.04 15.52
CA ARG A 423 -8.47 3.96 14.90
C ARG A 423 -7.05 3.41 15.01
N THR A 424 -6.23 3.70 14.01
CA THR A 424 -4.78 3.46 14.09
C THR A 424 -4.15 4.38 15.12
N TRP A 425 -2.88 4.13 15.46
CA TRP A 425 -2.09 5.00 16.33
C TRP A 425 -2.12 6.47 15.88
N PHE A 426 -2.13 6.69 14.57
CA PHE A 426 -2.10 8.01 13.93
C PHE A 426 -3.47 8.66 13.79
N GLY A 427 -4.55 7.91 13.96
CA GLY A 427 -5.93 8.41 13.92
C GLY A 427 -6.71 8.07 12.65
N ARG A 428 -6.18 7.22 11.75
CA ARG A 428 -6.93 6.68 10.61
C ARG A 428 -8.08 5.82 11.12
N THR A 429 -9.29 6.04 10.62
CA THR A 429 -10.48 5.34 11.09
C THR A 429 -10.81 4.10 10.26
N CYS A 430 -11.05 3.00 10.95
CA CYS A 430 -11.71 1.82 10.43
C CYS A 430 -13.23 2.05 10.47
N THR A 431 -13.81 2.25 9.30
CA THR A 431 -15.22 2.56 9.14
C THR A 431 -16.07 1.28 9.21
N PRO A 432 -17.33 1.36 9.70
CA PRO A 432 -18.21 0.19 9.80
C PRO A 432 -18.38 -0.49 8.44
N ALA A 433 -18.52 -1.82 8.44
CA ALA A 433 -18.58 -2.61 7.22
C ALA A 433 -19.71 -2.11 6.29
N THR A 434 -19.33 -1.57 5.13
CA THR A 434 -20.25 -1.45 4.00
C THR A 434 -20.14 -2.73 3.16
N SER A 435 -21.13 -2.99 2.32
CA SER A 435 -21.27 -4.25 1.54
C SER A 435 -20.08 -4.59 0.64
N SER A 436 -19.14 -3.68 0.42
CA SER A 436 -17.93 -3.86 -0.40
C SER A 436 -16.71 -4.45 0.33
N ASP A 437 -16.72 -4.56 1.66
CA ASP A 437 -15.54 -5.01 2.44
C ASP A 437 -15.31 -6.54 2.45
N GLN A 438 -16.01 -7.30 1.60
CA GLN A 438 -15.96 -8.77 1.58
C GLN A 438 -14.86 -9.36 0.68
N GLU A 439 -13.86 -8.57 0.26
CA GLU A 439 -12.72 -9.13 -0.47
C GLU A 439 -11.62 -9.57 0.50
N GLY A 440 -11.62 -10.85 0.88
CA GLY A 440 -10.36 -11.53 1.26
C GLY A 440 -10.40 -12.58 2.38
N HIS A 441 -11.45 -12.71 3.18
CA HIS A 441 -11.44 -13.64 4.33
C HIS A 441 -12.69 -14.54 4.39
N GLN A 442 -12.66 -15.64 3.63
CA GLN A 442 -13.60 -16.75 3.78
C GLN A 442 -13.26 -17.58 5.04
N GLU A 443 -14.20 -17.49 5.99
CA GLU A 443 -14.77 -18.48 6.95
C GLU A 443 -13.92 -19.47 7.76
N GLU A 444 -14.34 -19.64 9.04
CA GLU A 444 -14.52 -20.89 9.81
C GLU A 444 -15.51 -20.60 10.99
N PRO A 445 -16.58 -21.38 11.21
CA PRO A 445 -17.56 -21.14 12.27
C PRO A 445 -17.20 -21.89 13.56
N SER A 446 -16.38 -21.30 14.43
CA SER A 446 -16.23 -21.78 15.82
C SER A 446 -17.09 -20.97 16.78
N GLY A 447 -18.03 -21.64 17.46
CA GLY A 447 -19.06 -21.02 18.31
C GLY A 447 -18.59 -20.58 19.70
N ARG A 448 -19.04 -19.38 20.10
CA ARG A 448 -19.31 -18.99 21.50
C ARG A 448 -20.64 -18.23 21.53
N TYR A 449 -21.45 -18.50 22.53
CA TYR A 449 -22.73 -17.82 22.77
C TYR A 449 -22.51 -16.31 22.98
N GLY A 450 -23.17 -15.46 22.17
CA GLY A 450 -23.29 -14.02 22.43
C GLY A 450 -23.01 -13.06 21.25
N SER A 451 -22.32 -13.48 20.19
CA SER A 451 -21.91 -12.59 19.08
C SER A 451 -22.17 -13.21 17.69
N THR A 452 -22.73 -12.44 16.77
CA THR A 452 -23.07 -12.90 15.41
C THR A 452 -21.79 -13.24 14.62
N PRO A 453 -21.84 -14.14 13.61
CA PRO A 453 -20.70 -14.40 12.73
C PRO A 453 -20.12 -13.13 12.10
N ALA A 454 -20.99 -12.18 11.71
CA ALA A 454 -20.59 -10.89 11.16
C ALA A 454 -19.84 -10.02 12.18
N ALA A 455 -20.33 -9.95 13.43
CA ALA A 455 -19.65 -9.21 14.49
C ALA A 455 -18.26 -9.80 14.77
N ARG A 456 -18.12 -11.14 14.87
CA ARG A 456 -16.81 -11.79 15.06
C ARG A 456 -15.85 -11.58 13.89
N ALA A 457 -16.35 -11.61 12.65
CA ALA A 457 -15.55 -11.29 11.47
C ALA A 457 -15.04 -9.85 11.53
N ARG A 458 -15.90 -8.93 11.96
CA ARG A 458 -15.55 -7.53 12.18
C ARG A 458 -14.52 -7.36 13.29
N GLY A 459 -14.64 -8.06 14.41
CA GLY A 459 -13.66 -8.07 15.49
C GLY A 459 -12.27 -8.52 15.04
N ARG A 460 -12.20 -9.59 14.22
CA ARG A 460 -10.93 -10.00 13.60
C ARG A 460 -10.37 -8.92 12.68
N PHE A 461 -11.22 -8.32 11.84
CA PHE A 461 -10.79 -7.26 10.95
C PHE A 461 -10.22 -6.05 11.70
N THR A 462 -10.92 -5.55 12.72
CA THR A 462 -10.49 -4.38 13.49
C THR A 462 -9.24 -4.64 14.33
N ARG A 463 -9.10 -5.86 14.86
CA ARG A 463 -7.86 -6.35 15.49
C ARG A 463 -6.66 -6.23 14.55
N ASN A 464 -6.80 -6.69 13.31
CA ASN A 464 -5.72 -6.63 12.31
C ASN A 464 -5.46 -5.18 11.89
N PHE A 465 -6.55 -4.42 11.71
CA PHE A 465 -6.53 -3.03 11.26
C PHE A 465 -5.65 -2.14 12.15
N VAL A 466 -5.74 -2.24 13.47
CA VAL A 466 -4.98 -1.32 14.35
C VAL A 466 -3.47 -1.52 14.23
N VAL A 467 -3.01 -2.74 13.97
CA VAL A 467 -1.59 -3.05 13.79
C VAL A 467 -1.16 -2.70 12.36
N GLN A 468 -1.85 -3.29 11.37
CA GLN A 468 -1.52 -3.13 9.96
C GLN A 468 -1.64 -1.67 9.49
N GLY A 469 -2.68 -0.97 9.93
CA GLY A 469 -2.88 0.42 9.57
C GLY A 469 -1.85 1.35 10.23
N SER A 470 -1.53 1.13 11.50
CA SER A 470 -0.43 1.87 12.15
C SER A 470 0.92 1.61 11.48
N ALA A 471 1.13 0.39 10.96
CA ALA A 471 2.33 0.05 10.21
C ALA A 471 2.37 0.75 8.86
N ALA A 472 1.26 0.77 8.11
CA ALA A 472 1.17 1.51 6.85
C ALA A 472 1.40 3.02 7.05
N ASP A 473 0.81 3.60 8.10
CA ASP A 473 0.99 5.01 8.46
C ASP A 473 2.46 5.31 8.84
N TRP A 474 3.14 4.41 9.56
CA TRP A 474 4.57 4.53 9.86
C TRP A 474 5.44 4.43 8.60
N THR A 475 5.12 3.51 7.68
CA THR A 475 5.89 3.33 6.44
C THR A 475 5.85 4.59 5.57
N LEU A 476 4.76 5.35 5.57
CA LEU A 476 4.71 6.66 4.89
C LEU A 476 5.77 7.64 5.43
N LEU A 477 6.08 7.60 6.73
CA LEU A 477 7.16 8.40 7.31
C LEU A 477 8.54 7.91 6.86
N VAL A 478 8.73 6.59 6.73
CA VAL A 478 9.95 6.01 6.17
C VAL A 478 10.14 6.49 4.74
N LEU A 479 9.10 6.41 3.91
CA LEU A 479 9.13 6.89 2.52
C LEU A 479 9.43 8.39 2.44
N ALA A 480 8.78 9.21 3.27
CA ALA A 480 9.04 10.65 3.32
C ALA A 480 10.49 10.96 3.77
N GLY A 481 10.98 10.24 4.78
CA GLY A 481 12.34 10.38 5.30
C GLY A 481 13.41 9.96 4.29
N LEU A 482 13.22 8.81 3.62
CA LEU A 482 14.10 8.33 2.57
C LEU A 482 14.11 9.32 1.41
N ARG A 483 12.93 9.74 0.95
CA ARG A 483 12.76 10.74 -0.11
C ARG A 483 13.50 12.06 0.19
N HIS A 484 13.46 12.51 1.45
CA HIS A 484 14.21 13.68 1.90
C HIS A 484 15.72 13.41 1.91
N ALA A 485 16.16 12.30 2.50
CA ALA A 485 17.57 11.94 2.63
C ALA A 485 18.29 11.84 1.27
N LEU A 486 17.70 11.15 0.29
CA LEU A 486 18.27 11.00 -1.05
C LEU A 486 18.50 12.38 -1.71
N ALA A 487 17.54 13.28 -1.55
CA ALA A 487 17.60 14.60 -2.18
C ALA A 487 18.53 15.58 -1.47
N SER A 488 18.53 15.60 -0.14
CA SER A 488 19.42 16.44 0.66
C SER A 488 20.89 16.05 0.46
N ALA A 489 21.16 14.78 0.16
CA ALA A 489 22.48 14.29 -0.20
C ALA A 489 22.84 14.51 -1.70
N GLY A 490 21.92 15.06 -2.51
CA GLY A 490 22.16 15.30 -3.93
C GLY A 490 22.38 14.03 -4.76
N LEU A 491 21.84 12.90 -4.29
CA LEU A 491 22.01 11.61 -4.94
C LEU A 491 21.21 11.53 -6.25
N ARG A 492 21.72 10.72 -7.19
CA ARG A 492 20.99 10.36 -8.42
C ARG A 492 20.03 9.20 -8.20
N ALA A 493 20.10 8.57 -7.04
CA ALA A 493 19.20 7.52 -6.59
C ALA A 493 17.71 7.89 -6.69
N GLU A 494 16.91 6.99 -7.27
CA GLU A 494 15.46 7.11 -7.41
C GLU A 494 14.76 5.95 -6.68
N LEU A 495 13.77 6.26 -5.84
CA LEU A 495 12.85 5.25 -5.33
C LEU A 495 11.94 4.82 -6.48
N VAL A 496 11.97 3.53 -6.84
CA VAL A 496 11.28 3.00 -8.03
C VAL A 496 10.20 1.99 -7.71
N PHE A 497 10.24 1.35 -6.54
CA PHE A 497 9.24 0.36 -6.13
C PHE A 497 8.91 0.47 -4.65
N PHE A 498 7.64 0.22 -4.34
CA PHE A 498 7.12 0.08 -2.99
C PHE A 498 6.03 -0.99 -2.95
N GLN A 499 6.12 -1.91 -2.00
CA GLN A 499 5.07 -2.87 -1.70
C GLN A 499 5.07 -3.20 -0.21
N HIS A 500 3.98 -2.85 0.48
CA HIS A 500 3.78 -3.07 1.93
C HIS A 500 4.87 -2.40 2.78
N ASP A 501 6.01 -3.04 2.89
CA ASP A 501 7.18 -2.67 3.68
C ASP A 501 8.51 -2.93 2.95
N GLU A 502 8.44 -3.35 1.68
CA GLU A 502 9.58 -3.47 0.77
C GLU A 502 9.71 -2.20 -0.08
N VAL A 503 10.92 -1.66 -0.17
CA VAL A 503 11.30 -0.55 -1.06
C VAL A 503 12.44 -0.98 -1.98
N ILE A 504 12.44 -0.47 -3.22
CA ILE A 504 13.58 -0.61 -4.13
C ILE A 504 14.02 0.77 -4.59
N VAL A 505 15.28 1.08 -4.34
CA VAL A 505 15.94 2.28 -4.85
C VAL A 505 16.89 1.88 -5.98
N HIS A 506 16.72 2.49 -7.15
CA HIS A 506 17.62 2.34 -8.29
C HIS A 506 18.63 3.49 -8.25
N CYS A 507 19.92 3.16 -8.12
CA CYS A 507 20.97 4.16 -7.94
C CYS A 507 22.27 3.77 -8.65
N PRO A 508 23.16 4.73 -8.97
CA PRO A 508 24.53 4.42 -9.37
C PRO A 508 25.23 3.52 -8.35
N ALA A 509 26.09 2.61 -8.83
CA ALA A 509 26.74 1.63 -7.96
C ALA A 509 27.52 2.26 -6.80
N GLU A 510 28.13 3.43 -7.03
CA GLU A 510 28.86 4.20 -6.03
C GLU A 510 27.97 4.82 -4.94
N GLU A 511 26.67 5.00 -5.19
CA GLU A 511 25.72 5.58 -4.23
C GLU A 511 25.05 4.49 -3.34
N ALA A 512 25.18 3.21 -3.70
CA ALA A 512 24.40 2.12 -3.09
C ALA A 512 24.58 1.99 -1.56
N THR A 513 25.80 2.23 -1.05
CA THR A 513 26.06 2.17 0.41
C THR A 513 25.35 3.32 1.12
N VAL A 514 25.44 4.54 0.58
CA VAL A 514 24.78 5.74 1.13
C VAL A 514 23.25 5.57 1.10
N VAL A 515 22.72 4.95 0.04
CA VAL A 515 21.28 4.64 -0.06
C VAL A 515 20.84 3.66 1.02
N ALA A 516 21.60 2.58 1.27
CA ALA A 516 21.27 1.63 2.33
C ALA A 516 21.27 2.28 3.72
N GLU A 517 22.25 3.14 4.00
CA GLU A 517 22.31 3.93 5.24
C GLU A 517 21.15 4.92 5.35
N ALA A 518 20.74 5.54 4.23
CA ALA A 518 19.60 6.45 4.19
C ALA A 518 18.29 5.74 4.52
N ILE A 519 18.10 4.50 4.05
CA ILE A 519 16.92 3.67 4.40
C ILE A 519 16.90 3.38 5.90
N ALA A 520 18.01 2.94 6.47
CA ALA A 520 18.11 2.66 7.92
C ALA A 520 17.84 3.92 8.77
N THR A 521 18.43 5.05 8.37
CA THR A 521 18.26 6.34 9.05
C THR A 521 16.81 6.85 8.95
N ALA A 522 16.17 6.66 7.80
CA ALA A 522 14.76 7.01 7.59
C ALA A 522 13.85 6.15 8.50
N ALA A 523 14.11 4.84 8.59
CA ALA A 523 13.36 3.93 9.46
C ALA A 523 13.46 4.30 10.95
N GLU A 524 14.68 4.57 11.42
CA GLU A 524 14.93 4.97 12.80
C GLU A 524 14.26 6.32 13.13
N SER A 525 14.37 7.30 12.21
CA SER A 525 13.75 8.61 12.36
C SER A 525 12.23 8.52 12.34
N ALA A 526 11.66 7.71 11.44
CA ALA A 526 10.23 7.43 11.40
C ALA A 526 9.73 6.81 12.71
N GLY A 527 10.49 5.87 13.29
CA GLY A 527 10.18 5.29 14.61
C GLY A 527 10.12 6.34 15.71
N ARG A 528 11.11 7.23 15.80
CA ARG A 528 11.12 8.34 16.77
C ARG A 528 10.00 9.34 16.55
N ILE A 529 9.70 9.71 15.30
CA ILE A 529 8.65 10.67 14.95
C ILE A 529 7.27 10.09 15.28
N ALA A 530 7.03 8.82 14.96
CA ALA A 530 5.75 8.15 15.18
C ALA A 530 5.48 7.84 16.66
N PHE A 531 6.48 7.31 17.36
CA PHE A 531 6.31 6.69 18.66
C PHE A 531 7.09 7.41 19.78
N GLY A 532 7.75 8.53 19.51
CA GLY A 532 8.59 9.21 20.50
C GLY A 532 9.74 8.31 20.99
N PRO A 533 10.26 8.54 22.21
CA PRO A 533 11.26 7.67 22.81
C PRO A 533 10.73 6.24 22.98
N THR A 534 11.40 5.28 22.35
CA THR A 534 11.07 3.85 22.44
C THR A 534 12.35 3.02 22.24
N PRO A 535 12.53 1.89 22.98
CA PRO A 535 13.59 0.93 22.73
C PRO A 535 13.32 0.05 21.51
N VAL A 536 12.11 0.08 20.94
CA VAL A 536 11.73 -0.70 19.75
C VAL A 536 12.58 -0.26 18.57
N ARG A 537 13.23 -1.23 17.92
CA ARG A 537 13.98 -1.02 16.68
C ARG A 537 13.14 -1.41 15.47
N PHE A 538 13.40 -0.79 14.32
CA PHE A 538 12.75 -1.07 13.03
C PHE A 538 13.83 -1.35 11.96
N PRO A 539 14.53 -2.49 12.03
CA PRO A 539 15.58 -2.81 11.08
C PRO A 539 15.03 -3.16 9.69
N PHE A 540 15.90 -3.00 8.70
CA PHE A 540 15.66 -3.42 7.33
C PHE A 540 16.75 -4.40 6.91
N THR A 541 16.35 -5.53 6.33
CA THR A 541 17.27 -6.38 5.56
C THR A 541 17.48 -5.74 4.20
N THR A 542 18.73 -5.50 3.82
CA THR A 542 19.08 -4.83 2.55
C THR A 542 19.93 -5.74 1.65
N ALA A 543 19.63 -5.73 0.36
CA ALA A 543 20.41 -6.40 -0.67
C ALA A 543 20.73 -5.42 -1.81
N VAL A 544 21.99 -5.37 -2.21
CA VAL A 544 22.46 -4.56 -3.34
C VAL A 544 22.72 -5.48 -4.53
N VAL A 545 21.88 -5.39 -5.55
CA VAL A 545 21.86 -6.35 -6.66
C VAL A 545 21.75 -5.66 -8.02
N GLU A 546 22.16 -6.35 -9.08
CA GLU A 546 21.89 -5.92 -10.45
C GLU A 546 20.51 -6.36 -10.96
N CYS A 547 19.98 -7.45 -10.39
CA CYS A 547 18.72 -8.05 -10.76
C CYS A 547 17.87 -8.27 -9.51
N TYR A 548 16.61 -7.82 -9.51
CA TYR A 548 15.73 -7.99 -8.35
C TYR A 548 15.46 -9.47 -8.04
N GLY A 549 15.54 -10.35 -9.04
CA GLY A 549 15.44 -11.79 -8.85
C GLY A 549 16.51 -12.38 -7.93
N ASP A 550 17.62 -11.67 -7.70
CA ASP A 550 18.75 -12.11 -6.87
C ASP A 550 18.72 -11.51 -5.46
N ALA A 551 17.78 -10.61 -5.16
CA ALA A 551 17.70 -9.92 -3.87
C ALA A 551 17.23 -10.80 -2.70
N LYS A 552 16.61 -11.98 -2.99
CA LYS A 552 16.02 -12.89 -2.00
C LYS A 552 16.08 -14.38 -2.41
#